data_AF-A0A7C3T9X3-F1
#
_entry.id   AF-A0A7C3T9X3-F1
#
_cell.length_a   1.000
_cell.length_b   1.000
_cell.length_c   1.000
_cell.angle_alpha   90.00
_cell.angle_beta   90.00
_cell.angle_gamma   90.00
#
_symmetry.space_group_name_H-M   'P 1'
#
loop_
_entity.id
_entity.type
_entity.pdbx_description
1 polymer ?
#
loop_
_entity_poly.entity_id
_entity_poly.type
_entity_poly.pdbx_seq_one_letter_code
_entity_poly.pdbx_strand_id
1 'polypeptide(L)' 'MAHKTITISEEAYRELARMKRDNESFTEVILRITSRK' A
#
# COMPACT_ATOMS: atom_id res chain seq x y z
N MET A 1 10.64 5.30 -11.93
CA MET A 1 10.11 6.46 -11.18
C MET A 1 10.92 6.59 -9.90
N ALA A 2 11.00 7.78 -9.30
CA ALA A 2 11.69 7.92 -8.01
C ALA A 2 10.90 7.14 -6.95
N HIS A 3 11.56 6.20 -6.26
CA HIS A 3 10.97 5.49 -5.13
C HIS A 3 11.38 6.20 -3.83
N LYS A 4 10.42 6.35 -2.93
CA LYS A 4 10.67 6.80 -1.55
C LYS A 4 10.31 5.65 -0.62
N THR A 5 11.16 5.40 0.36
CA THR A 5 10.89 4.42 1.43
C THR A 5 10.31 5.16 2.63
N ILE A 6 9.21 4.65 3.16
CA ILE A 6 8.61 5.15 4.41
C ILE A 6 8.54 3.99 5.41
N THR A 7 8.76 4.30 6.69
CA THR A 7 8.52 3.35 7.77
C THR A 7 7.12 3.58 8.31
N ILE A 8 6.36 2.51 8.49
CA ILE A 8 5.00 2.53 9.03
C ILE A 8 4.91 1.63 10.25
N SER A 9 3.87 1.79 11.06
CA SER A 9 3.62 0.85 12.16
C SER A 9 3.29 -0.54 11.62
N GLU A 10 3.59 -1.55 12.43
CA GLU A 10 3.21 -2.94 12.14
C GLU A 10 1.70 -3.11 11.91
N GLU A 11 0.88 -2.31 12.60
CA GLU A 11 -0.56 -2.28 12.41
C GLU A 11 -0.94 -1.81 11.00
N ALA A 12 -0.37 -0.69 10.54
CA ALA A 12 -0.61 -0.18 9.20
C ALA A 12 -0.15 -1.18 8.12
N TYR A 13 0.99 -1.86 8.33
CA TYR A 13 1.47 -2.91 7.42
C TYR A 13 0.47 -4.07 7.31
N ARG A 14 -0.05 -4.57 8.44
CA ARG A 14 -1.03 -5.66 8.46
C ARG A 14 -2.32 -5.30 7.73
N GLU A 15 -2.81 -4.09 7.94
CA GLU A 15 -4.01 -3.62 7.23
C GLU A 15 -3.77 -3.51 5.73
N LEU A 16 -2.62 -2.99 5.28
CA LEU A 16 -2.26 -2.99 3.87
C LEU A 16 -2.13 -4.41 3.29
N ALA A 17 -1.55 -5.35 4.04
CA ALA A 17 -1.40 -6.74 3.62
C ALA A 17 -2.77 -7.44 3.47
N ARG A 18 -3.73 -7.15 4.34
CA ARG A 18 -5.11 -7.64 4.23
C ARG A 18 -5.86 -7.05 3.03
N MET A 19 -5.56 -5.82 2.65
CA MET A 19 -6.19 -5.13 1.52
C MET A 19 -5.62 -5.52 0.16
N LYS A 20 -4.45 -6.18 0.12
CA LYS A 20 -3.73 -6.58 -1.09
C LYS A 20 -4.50 -7.67 -1.84
N ARG A 21 -4.79 -7.45 -3.12
CA ARG A 21 -5.36 -8.46 -4.02
C ARG A 21 -4.27 -9.38 -4.59
N ASP A 22 -4.67 -10.51 -5.18
CA ASP A 22 -3.73 -11.42 -5.84
C ASP A 22 -2.91 -10.68 -6.90
N ASN A 23 -1.59 -10.85 -6.83
CA ASN A 23 -0.57 -10.18 -7.65
C ASN A 23 -0.49 -8.64 -7.54
N GLU A 24 -1.15 -7.99 -6.56
CA GLU A 24 -1.07 -6.54 -6.35
C GLU A 24 0.14 -6.15 -5.50
N SER A 25 0.90 -5.12 -5.86
CA SER A 25 1.99 -4.55 -5.06
C SER A 25 1.46 -3.60 -3.97
N PHE A 26 2.26 -3.36 -2.91
CA PHE A 26 1.88 -2.38 -1.89
C PHE A 26 1.73 -0.96 -2.47
N THR A 27 2.51 -0.60 -3.49
CA THR A 27 2.36 0.66 -4.21
C THR A 27 0.99 0.76 -4.87
N GLU A 28 0.53 -0.30 -5.53
CA GLU A 28 -0.80 -0.33 -6.17
C GLU A 28 -1.93 -0.27 -5.14
N VAL A 29 -1.81 -0.97 -4.01
CA VAL A 29 -2.78 -0.86 -2.89
C VAL A 29 -2.87 0.59 -2.42
N ILE A 30 -1.74 1.23 -2.13
CA ILE A 30 -1.69 2.61 -1.66
C ILE A 30 -2.34 3.55 -2.68
N LEU A 31 -1.99 3.43 -3.96
CA LEU A 31 -2.59 4.27 -5.00
C LEU A 31 -4.09 4.01 -5.15
N ARG A 32 -4.54 2.76 -5.09
CA ARG A 32 -5.96 2.40 -5.18
C ARG A 32 -6.79 2.98 -4.04
N ILE A 33 -6.29 2.96 -2.80
CA ILE A 33 -7.04 3.49 -1.63
C ILE A 33 -6.96 5.01 -1.52
N THR A 34 -5.88 5.64 -2.01
CA THR A 34 -5.68 7.09 -1.90
C THR A 34 -6.16 7.87 -3.10
N SER A 35 -6.31 7.22 -4.26
CA SER A 35 -6.85 7.84 -5.47
C SER A 35 -8.32 8.18 -5.26
N ARG A 36 -8.60 9.41 -4.82
CA ARG A 36 -9.95 9.99 -4.92
C ARG A 36 -10.25 10.20 -6.39
N LYS A 37 -11.35 9.60 -6.87
CA LYS A 37 -12.01 10.09 -8.09
C LYS A 37 -12.61 11.46 -7.81
#